data_AF-A0A3B3VS59-F1
#
_entry.id   AF-A0A3B3VS59-F1
#
_cell.length_a   1.000
_cell.length_b   1.000
_cell.length_c   1.000
_cell.angle_alpha   90.00
_cell.angle_beta   90.00
_cell.angle_gamma   90.00
#
_symmetry.space_group_name_H-M   'P 1'
#
loop_
_entity.id
_entity.type
_entity.pdbx_description
1 polymer ?
#
loop_
_entity_poly.entity_id
_entity_poly.type
_entity_poly.pdbx_seq_one_letter_code
_entity_poly.pdbx_strand_id
1 'polypeptide(L)'
;MEESEQLLTQRSEGKKPNGHCRWSTRSLDSKAVEDFRRRLKYFFMNPCEKYRAKGRKPWKLMLQIWKIVIITAQLVLFGLSNEMMATFKEDNLMTFEHLFLKGFKDHWQGNYALYTKADLYDHIYHVIDTYTNLQNLTLENLAYGKIDGKYTPLSVCQLLYKNSTVDPERDSFYIDPHIDEVKIKTLKTSKASKPPRYSNPNFAISNSKQVVNINFTLKTINLQTVRHHELPDCYGFHIKVGENI
;
A
#
# COMPACT_ATOMS: atom_id res chain seq x y z
N MET A 1 -46.04 28.28 41.54
CA MET A 1 -45.59 26.88 41.58
C MET A 1 -44.10 26.95 41.80
N GLU A 2 -43.69 27.29 43.03
CA GLU A 2 -43.53 26.31 44.14
C GLU A 2 -42.33 25.41 43.82
N GLU A 3 -41.33 25.22 44.66
CA GLU A 3 -41.27 25.30 46.12
C GLU A 3 -39.76 25.11 46.49
N SER A 4 -39.17 25.91 47.41
CA SER A 4 -38.74 25.49 48.78
C SER A 4 -37.65 24.38 48.82
N GLU A 5 -36.62 24.34 49.67
CA GLU A 5 -36.28 25.05 50.90
C GLU A 5 -34.82 24.71 51.32
N GLN A 6 -34.10 25.73 51.80
CA GLN A 6 -33.35 25.80 53.06
C GLN A 6 -32.20 24.84 53.43
N LEU A 7 -31.09 25.46 53.87
CA LEU A 7 -30.65 25.33 55.27
C LEU A 7 -29.79 26.55 55.68
N LEU A 8 -30.48 27.54 56.24
CA LEU A 8 -29.92 28.50 57.19
C LEU A 8 -29.70 27.76 58.51
N THR A 9 -28.52 27.88 59.09
CA THR A 9 -28.37 27.74 60.55
C THR A 9 -27.63 28.94 61.07
N GLN A 10 -28.38 29.78 61.80
CA GLN A 10 -27.88 30.91 62.55
C GLN A 10 -27.73 30.50 64.02
N ARG A 11 -26.66 31.01 64.62
CA ARG A 11 -26.49 31.40 66.04
C ARG A 11 -25.64 30.48 66.93
N SER A 12 -24.50 31.02 67.35
CA SER A 12 -24.31 31.31 68.77
C SER A 12 -23.41 32.55 68.94
N GLU A 13 -23.93 33.54 69.65
CA GLU A 13 -23.19 34.73 70.08
C GLU A 13 -22.21 34.32 71.19
N GLY A 14 -20.93 34.66 71.01
CA GLY A 14 -19.91 34.52 72.04
C GLY A 14 -18.91 35.66 71.94
N LYS A 15 -19.12 36.69 72.78
CA LYS A 15 -18.22 37.76 73.23
C LYS A 15 -16.86 37.91 72.51
N LYS A 16 -16.65 39.08 71.90
CA LYS A 16 -15.33 39.68 71.67
C LYS A 16 -14.60 39.91 73.02
N PRO A 17 -13.26 39.88 72.99
CA PRO A 17 -12.57 41.16 73.07
C PRO A 17 -11.61 41.40 71.91
N ASN A 18 -11.28 42.67 71.77
CA ASN A 18 -10.49 43.30 70.72
C ASN A 18 -9.06 42.78 70.60
N GLY A 19 -8.49 42.95 69.41
CA GLY A 19 -7.04 42.99 69.26
C GLY A 19 -6.54 42.40 67.94
N HIS A 20 -6.55 43.21 66.88
CA HIS A 20 -5.62 43.13 65.75
C HIS A 20 -5.10 41.74 65.33
N CYS A 21 -5.86 41.03 64.50
CA CYS A 21 -5.26 40.08 63.54
C CYS A 21 -6.12 39.76 62.30
N ARG A 22 -7.31 40.38 62.13
CA ARG A 22 -8.17 40.11 60.96
C ARG A 22 -7.73 40.81 59.67
N TRP A 23 -6.93 41.87 59.78
CA TRP A 23 -6.37 42.59 58.62
C TRP A 23 -5.12 41.92 58.04
N SER A 24 -4.35 41.21 58.86
CA SER A 24 -3.12 40.54 58.42
C SER A 24 -3.44 39.34 57.52
N THR A 25 -4.39 38.50 57.91
CA THR A 25 -4.83 37.32 57.14
C THR A 25 -5.41 37.69 55.78
N ARG A 26 -6.25 38.75 55.71
CA ARG A 26 -6.87 39.21 54.46
C ARG A 26 -5.86 39.85 53.50
N SER A 27 -4.83 40.52 54.03
CA SER A 27 -3.74 41.10 53.24
C SER A 27 -2.74 40.07 52.72
N LEU A 28 -2.47 39.02 53.51
CA LEU A 28 -1.64 37.88 53.11
C LEU A 28 -2.33 37.01 52.05
N ASP A 29 -3.63 36.78 52.22
CA ASP A 29 -4.46 36.05 51.26
C ASP A 29 -4.58 36.82 49.93
N SER A 30 -4.78 38.15 49.98
CA SER A 30 -4.71 39.01 48.79
C SER A 30 -3.34 38.88 48.09
N LYS A 31 -2.21 39.03 48.82
CA LYS A 31 -0.88 38.87 48.22
C LYS A 31 -0.66 37.50 47.57
N ALA A 32 -1.19 36.43 48.16
CA ALA A 32 -1.11 35.08 47.59
C ALA A 32 -1.95 34.96 46.30
N VAL A 33 -3.19 35.46 46.32
CA VAL A 33 -4.09 35.49 45.14
C VAL A 33 -3.48 36.29 43.99
N GLU A 34 -2.89 37.45 44.27
CA GLU A 34 -2.19 38.26 43.27
C GLU A 34 -0.96 37.55 42.68
N ASP A 35 -0.21 36.80 43.50
CA ASP A 35 0.96 36.03 43.03
C ASP A 35 0.52 34.85 42.15
N PHE A 36 -0.56 34.14 42.54
CA PHE A 36 -1.16 33.10 41.70
C PHE A 36 -1.69 33.65 40.38
N ARG A 37 -2.37 34.80 40.40
CA ARG A 37 -2.87 35.47 39.19
C ARG A 37 -1.75 35.83 38.22
N ARG A 38 -0.61 36.29 38.75
CA ARG A 38 0.60 36.59 37.95
C ARG A 38 1.22 35.33 37.36
N ARG A 39 1.33 34.25 38.14
CA ARG A 39 1.85 32.95 37.67
C ARG A 39 0.97 32.34 36.59
N LEU A 40 -0.35 32.41 36.76
CA LEU A 40 -1.34 31.91 35.81
C LEU A 40 -1.27 32.69 34.49
N LYS A 41 -1.24 34.04 34.56
CA LYS A 41 -1.04 34.89 33.37
C LYS A 41 0.26 34.56 32.65
N TYR A 42 1.36 34.32 33.37
CA TYR A 42 2.65 33.92 32.78
C TYR A 42 2.63 32.49 32.19
N PHE A 43 1.76 31.61 32.67
CA PHE A 43 1.58 30.27 32.12
C PHE A 43 0.86 30.30 30.78
N PHE A 44 -0.17 31.15 30.65
CA PHE A 44 -0.98 31.30 29.44
C PHE A 44 -0.47 32.34 28.43
N MET A 45 0.54 33.15 28.77
CA MET A 45 1.17 34.08 27.82
C MET A 45 1.92 33.33 26.70
N ASN A 46 1.96 33.95 25.52
CA ASN A 46 2.63 33.39 24.35
C ASN A 46 4.14 33.20 24.61
N PRO A 47 4.75 32.13 24.08
CA PRO A 47 6.15 31.80 24.38
C PRO A 47 7.15 32.86 23.87
N CYS A 48 6.83 33.61 22.80
CA CYS A 48 7.61 34.77 22.35
C CYS A 48 7.59 35.93 23.36
N GLU A 49 6.42 36.21 23.95
CA GLU A 49 6.29 37.24 25.00
C GLU A 49 7.01 36.80 26.28
N LYS A 50 6.96 35.49 26.58
CA LYS A 50 7.65 34.86 27.71
C LYS A 50 9.17 34.97 27.59
N TYR A 51 9.69 34.88 26.36
CA TYR A 51 11.10 35.11 26.05
C TYR A 51 11.48 36.60 26.20
N ARG A 52 10.67 37.52 25.63
CA ARG A 52 10.90 38.97 25.74
C ARG A 52 10.85 39.47 27.19
N ALA A 53 9.96 38.92 28.02
CA ALA A 53 9.78 39.36 29.41
C ALA A 53 10.84 38.83 30.40
N LYS A 54 11.53 37.72 30.09
CA LYS A 54 12.42 37.03 31.05
C LYS A 54 13.78 36.58 30.48
N GLY A 55 14.05 36.77 29.20
CA GLY A 55 15.32 36.45 28.54
C GLY A 55 15.70 34.96 28.47
N ARG A 56 14.88 34.04 29.00
CA ARG A 56 15.19 32.60 28.99
C ARG A 56 14.99 32.01 27.60
N LYS A 57 16.09 31.60 26.95
CA LYS A 57 16.07 30.97 25.61
C LYS A 57 15.01 29.85 25.56
N PRO A 58 14.02 29.92 24.65
CA PRO A 58 12.90 28.97 24.59
C PRO A 58 13.34 27.68 23.89
N TRP A 59 14.16 26.88 24.55
CA TRP A 59 14.67 25.60 24.05
C TRP A 59 13.56 24.68 23.54
N LYS A 60 12.39 24.68 24.20
CA LYS A 60 11.22 23.90 23.77
C LYS A 60 10.72 24.29 22.36
N LEU A 61 10.72 25.58 22.01
CA LEU A 61 10.34 26.03 20.66
C LEU A 61 11.40 25.68 19.62
N MET A 62 12.68 25.81 19.96
CA MET A 62 13.77 25.46 19.03
C MET A 62 13.76 23.97 18.70
N LEU A 63 13.50 23.11 19.69
CA LEU A 63 13.32 21.67 19.46
C LEU A 63 12.11 21.36 18.58
N GLN A 64 11.03 22.14 18.67
CA GLN A 64 9.86 21.97 17.79
C GLN A 64 10.19 22.35 16.35
N ILE A 65 10.88 23.46 16.12
CA ILE A 65 11.32 23.87 14.77
C ILE A 65 12.28 22.84 14.19
N TRP A 66 13.26 22.41 15.00
CA TRP A 66 14.22 21.36 14.60
C TRP A 66 13.54 20.04 14.25
N LYS A 67 12.53 19.63 15.04
CA LYS A 67 11.71 18.44 14.74
C LYS A 67 11.01 18.57 13.39
N ILE A 68 10.42 19.74 13.08
CA ILE A 68 9.76 19.97 11.79
C ILE A 68 10.76 19.82 10.64
N VAL A 69 11.96 20.40 10.76
CA VAL A 69 13.02 20.29 9.75
C VAL A 69 13.42 18.83 9.54
N ILE A 70 13.68 18.07 10.62
CA ILE A 70 14.05 16.65 10.52
C ILE A 70 12.94 15.83 9.86
N ILE A 71 11.69 15.98 10.31
CA ILE A 71 10.57 15.21 9.76
C ILE A 71 10.36 15.54 8.28
N THR A 72 10.48 16.81 7.91
CA THR A 72 10.35 17.24 6.51
C THR A 72 11.47 16.65 5.66
N ALA A 73 12.72 16.71 6.13
CA ALA A 73 13.85 16.13 5.42
C ALA A 73 13.71 14.61 5.27
N GLN A 74 13.31 13.91 6.33
CA GLN A 74 13.06 12.47 6.30
C GLN A 74 11.95 12.11 5.29
N LEU A 75 10.87 12.90 5.25
CA LEU A 75 9.77 12.69 4.32
C LEU A 75 10.19 12.87 2.86
N VAL A 76 10.99 13.90 2.56
CA VAL A 76 11.48 14.15 1.19
C VAL A 76 12.41 13.03 0.73
N LEU A 77 13.36 12.61 1.57
CA LEU A 77 14.26 11.49 1.24
C LEU A 77 13.48 10.21 0.98
N PHE A 78 12.50 9.89 1.84
CA PHE A 78 11.62 8.74 1.64
C PHE A 78 10.76 8.85 0.37
N GLY A 79 10.29 10.05 0.05
CA GLY A 79 9.53 10.33 -1.17
C GLY A 79 10.33 10.01 -2.43
N LEU A 80 11.57 10.48 -2.50
CA LEU A 80 12.46 10.25 -3.65
C LEU A 80 12.77 8.77 -3.87
N SER A 81 13.05 8.02 -2.79
CA SER A 81 13.29 6.56 -2.89
C SER A 81 12.05 5.81 -3.38
N ASN A 82 10.87 6.18 -2.87
CA ASN A 82 9.61 5.55 -3.31
C ASN A 82 9.25 5.89 -4.76
N GLU A 83 9.49 7.14 -5.19
CA GLU A 83 9.28 7.58 -6.56
C GLU A 83 10.14 6.77 -7.54
N MET A 84 11.42 6.56 -7.21
CA MET A 84 12.31 5.74 -8.02
C MET A 84 11.85 4.29 -8.11
N MET A 85 11.44 3.68 -6.99
CA MET A 85 10.90 2.31 -6.97
C MET A 85 9.61 2.20 -7.80
N ALA A 86 8.71 3.18 -7.66
CA ALA A 86 7.45 3.21 -8.40
C ALA A 86 7.69 3.32 -9.91
N THR A 87 8.58 4.24 -10.32
CA THR A 87 8.97 4.41 -11.72
C THR A 87 9.59 3.13 -12.29
N PHE A 88 10.53 2.52 -11.56
CA PHE A 88 11.14 1.26 -11.97
C PHE A 88 10.10 0.14 -12.16
N LYS A 89 9.14 0.05 -11.23
CA LYS A 89 8.04 -0.92 -11.32
C LYS A 89 7.17 -0.66 -12.55
N GLU A 90 6.84 0.60 -12.83
CA GLU A 90 5.98 0.98 -13.94
C GLU A 90 6.65 0.77 -15.30
N ASP A 91 7.93 1.12 -15.43
CA ASP A 91 8.74 0.85 -16.63
C ASP A 91 8.84 -0.65 -16.92
N ASN A 92 9.06 -1.47 -15.89
CA ASN A 92 9.10 -2.93 -16.02
C ASN A 92 7.72 -3.49 -16.38
N LEU A 93 6.66 -2.98 -15.75
CA LEU A 93 5.28 -3.41 -16.06
C LEU A 93 4.95 -3.16 -17.53
N MET A 94 5.24 -1.95 -18.02
CA MET A 94 5.04 -1.58 -19.43
C MET A 94 5.83 -2.49 -20.37
N THR A 95 7.09 -2.78 -20.02
CA THR A 95 7.92 -3.71 -20.78
C THR A 95 7.32 -5.12 -20.80
N PHE A 96 6.80 -5.61 -19.67
CA PHE A 96 6.14 -6.91 -19.60
C PHE A 96 4.84 -6.95 -20.39
N GLU A 97 4.06 -5.86 -20.42
CA GLU A 97 2.87 -5.77 -21.26
C GLU A 97 3.24 -5.90 -22.74
N HIS A 98 4.24 -5.15 -23.23
CA HIS A 98 4.69 -5.29 -24.62
C HIS A 98 5.28 -6.67 -24.96
N LEU A 99 5.94 -7.30 -24.00
CA LEU A 99 6.61 -8.58 -24.21
C LEU A 99 5.60 -9.74 -24.21
N PHE A 100 4.71 -9.78 -23.22
CA PHE A 100 3.81 -10.91 -22.99
C PHE A 100 2.43 -10.74 -23.63
N LEU A 101 1.90 -9.52 -23.79
CA LEU A 101 0.61 -9.30 -24.42
C LEU A 101 0.77 -9.16 -25.93
N LYS A 102 0.29 -10.17 -26.67
CA LYS A 102 0.41 -10.22 -28.12
C LYS A 102 -0.40 -9.10 -28.76
N GLY A 103 0.26 -8.19 -29.48
CA GLY A 103 -0.39 -7.10 -30.21
C GLY A 103 -0.84 -5.94 -29.32
N PHE A 104 -0.31 -5.84 -28.10
CA PHE A 104 -0.51 -4.69 -27.24
C PHE A 104 -0.02 -3.41 -27.91
N LYS A 105 -0.90 -2.41 -27.99
CA LYS A 105 -0.59 -1.07 -28.46
C LYS A 105 -0.78 -0.12 -27.28
N ASP A 106 0.11 0.86 -27.18
CA ASP A 106 0.17 1.78 -26.04
C ASP A 106 -1.21 2.32 -25.63
N HIS A 107 -1.33 2.58 -24.33
CA HIS A 107 -2.49 2.96 -23.49
C HIS A 107 -3.59 3.84 -24.14
N TRP A 108 -3.32 4.49 -25.27
CA TRP A 108 -4.25 5.29 -26.05
C TRP A 108 -5.34 4.50 -26.80
N GLN A 109 -5.23 3.17 -26.94
CA GLN A 109 -6.09 2.38 -27.84
C GLN A 109 -7.07 1.41 -27.17
N GLY A 110 -7.26 1.53 -25.85
CA GLY A 110 -8.32 0.84 -25.11
C GLY A 110 -7.91 -0.47 -24.46
N ASN A 111 -8.81 -1.03 -23.65
CA ASN A 111 -8.57 -2.26 -22.89
C ASN A 111 -8.24 -3.42 -23.85
N TYR A 112 -7.08 -4.06 -23.63
CA TYR A 112 -6.73 -5.32 -24.28
C TYR A 112 -7.79 -6.37 -23.93
N ALA A 113 -8.40 -6.96 -24.96
CA ALA A 113 -9.41 -7.99 -24.81
C ALA A 113 -9.35 -8.96 -25.98
N LEU A 114 -9.43 -10.25 -25.66
CA LEU A 114 -9.48 -11.33 -26.64
C LEU A 114 -10.92 -11.76 -26.88
N TYR A 115 -11.36 -11.74 -28.13
CA TYR A 115 -12.77 -12.02 -28.49
C TYR A 115 -13.00 -13.42 -29.06
N THR A 116 -11.94 -14.08 -29.55
CA THR A 116 -12.05 -15.42 -30.13
C THR A 116 -11.24 -16.45 -29.36
N LYS A 117 -11.70 -17.70 -29.38
CA LYS A 117 -10.94 -18.81 -28.77
C LYS A 117 -9.59 -19.01 -29.44
N ALA A 118 -9.51 -18.80 -30.75
CA ALA A 118 -8.27 -18.93 -31.51
C ALA A 118 -7.24 -17.90 -31.02
N ASP A 119 -7.66 -16.65 -30.83
CA ASP A 119 -6.81 -15.58 -30.32
C ASP A 119 -6.37 -15.86 -28.87
N LEU A 120 -7.24 -16.46 -28.04
CA LEU A 120 -6.83 -16.87 -26.68
C LEU A 120 -5.74 -17.94 -26.72
N TYR A 121 -5.93 -19.01 -27.50
CA TYR A 121 -4.92 -20.05 -27.62
C TYR A 121 -3.59 -19.48 -28.13
N ASP A 122 -3.65 -18.66 -29.17
CA ASP A 122 -2.49 -17.98 -29.77
C ASP A 122 -1.79 -17.05 -28.76
N HIS A 123 -2.54 -16.31 -27.94
CA HIS A 123 -2.01 -15.51 -26.84
C HIS A 123 -1.30 -16.36 -25.78
N ILE A 124 -1.91 -17.46 -25.33
CA ILE A 124 -1.29 -18.38 -24.36
C ILE A 124 0.03 -18.94 -24.91
N TYR A 125 0.04 -19.36 -26.18
CA TYR A 125 1.27 -19.85 -26.83
C TYR A 125 2.33 -18.77 -26.92
N HIS A 126 1.95 -17.54 -27.28
CA HIS A 126 2.86 -16.39 -27.33
C HIS A 126 3.52 -16.13 -25.97
N VAL A 127 2.75 -16.12 -24.87
CA VAL A 127 3.28 -15.93 -23.51
C VAL A 127 4.28 -17.03 -23.14
N ILE A 128 3.95 -18.29 -23.44
CA ILE A 128 4.82 -19.44 -23.12
C ILE A 128 6.11 -19.42 -23.94
N ASP A 129 6.02 -19.15 -25.24
CA ASP A 129 7.19 -19.08 -26.12
C ASP A 129 8.11 -17.94 -25.71
N THR A 130 7.53 -16.77 -25.44
CA THR A 130 8.26 -15.59 -24.97
C THR A 130 8.95 -15.85 -23.63
N TYR A 131 8.27 -16.47 -22.66
CA TYR A 131 8.90 -16.88 -21.39
C TYR A 131 10.04 -17.88 -21.59
N THR A 132 9.90 -18.82 -22.53
CA THR A 132 10.93 -19.83 -22.81
C THR A 132 12.16 -19.20 -23.48
N ASN A 133 11.94 -18.21 -24.35
CA ASN A 133 12.97 -17.49 -25.12
C ASN A 133 13.42 -16.17 -24.48
N LEU A 134 13.02 -15.89 -23.23
CA LEU A 134 13.23 -14.61 -22.54
C LEU A 134 14.68 -14.10 -22.63
N GLN A 135 15.66 -14.98 -22.39
CA GLN A 135 17.09 -14.65 -22.39
C GLN A 135 17.64 -14.28 -23.78
N ASN A 136 16.98 -14.72 -24.87
CA ASN A 136 17.41 -14.42 -26.23
C ASN A 136 16.72 -13.16 -26.79
N LEU A 137 15.52 -12.85 -26.28
CA LEU A 137 14.67 -11.77 -26.78
C LEU A 137 14.88 -10.45 -26.04
N THR A 138 15.18 -10.51 -24.73
CA THR A 138 15.26 -9.32 -23.90
C THR A 138 16.69 -8.80 -23.79
N LEU A 139 16.85 -7.48 -23.98
CA LEU A 139 18.11 -6.76 -23.73
C LEU A 139 18.32 -6.49 -22.23
N GLU A 140 17.30 -6.77 -21.41
CA GLU A 140 17.25 -6.46 -19.98
C GLU A 140 17.78 -7.63 -19.13
N ASN A 141 18.29 -7.33 -17.92
CA ASN A 141 18.84 -8.32 -16.98
C ASN A 141 17.75 -9.16 -16.28
N LEU A 142 16.96 -9.89 -17.07
CA LEU A 142 15.87 -10.74 -16.58
C LEU A 142 16.35 -12.17 -16.31
N ALA A 143 16.04 -12.68 -15.12
CA ALA A 143 16.31 -14.04 -14.69
C ALA A 143 15.03 -14.73 -14.22
N TYR A 144 15.01 -16.06 -14.30
CA TYR A 144 13.87 -16.83 -13.80
C TYR A 144 13.85 -16.89 -12.27
N GLY A 145 12.65 -16.84 -11.71
CA GLY A 145 12.41 -17.01 -10.28
C GLY A 145 12.95 -18.34 -9.76
N LYS A 146 13.46 -18.30 -8.52
CA LYS A 146 14.01 -19.47 -7.81
C LYS A 146 13.45 -19.47 -6.40
N ILE A 147 12.74 -20.56 -6.04
CA ILE A 147 12.21 -20.82 -4.69
C ILE A 147 12.93 -22.07 -4.18
N ASP A 148 13.53 -21.99 -2.99
CA ASP A 148 14.25 -23.10 -2.33
C ASP A 148 15.26 -23.84 -3.22
N GLY A 149 16.04 -23.08 -3.99
CA GLY A 149 17.05 -23.69 -4.84
C GLY A 149 16.52 -24.24 -6.18
N LYS A 150 15.20 -24.20 -6.45
CA LYS A 150 14.58 -24.71 -7.68
C LYS A 150 13.95 -23.59 -8.52
N TYR A 151 14.06 -23.70 -9.83
CA TYR A 151 13.42 -22.75 -10.75
C TYR A 151 11.90 -22.87 -10.66
N THR A 152 11.22 -21.73 -10.63
CA THR A 152 9.75 -21.68 -10.69
C THR A 152 9.29 -21.93 -12.12
N PRO A 153 8.49 -22.97 -12.38
CA PRO A 153 7.89 -23.16 -13.70
C PRO A 153 6.83 -22.09 -13.96
N LEU A 154 6.58 -21.81 -15.24
CA LEU A 154 5.37 -21.11 -15.64
C LEU A 154 4.18 -22.03 -15.38
N SER A 155 3.07 -21.47 -14.89
CA SER A 155 1.85 -22.23 -14.62
C SER A 155 0.66 -21.60 -15.32
N VAL A 156 -0.07 -22.40 -16.08
CA VAL A 156 -1.36 -22.03 -16.69
C VAL A 156 -2.45 -22.63 -15.82
N CYS A 157 -3.32 -21.79 -15.29
CA CYS A 157 -4.40 -22.14 -14.38
C CYS A 157 -5.73 -21.77 -15.03
N GLN A 158 -6.59 -22.76 -15.24
CA GLN A 158 -7.94 -22.58 -15.72
C GLN A 158 -8.89 -22.73 -14.53
N LEU A 159 -9.71 -21.69 -14.30
CA LEU A 159 -10.76 -21.67 -13.29
C LEU A 159 -12.09 -21.85 -14.01
N LEU A 160 -12.80 -22.92 -13.67
CA LEU A 160 -14.10 -23.25 -14.24
C LEU A 160 -15.11 -23.54 -13.12
N TYR A 161 -16.38 -23.21 -13.35
CA TYR A 161 -17.46 -23.67 -12.48
C TYR A 161 -17.61 -25.18 -12.61
N LYS A 162 -17.67 -25.88 -11.47
CA LYS A 162 -17.72 -27.33 -11.39
C LYS A 162 -18.81 -27.94 -12.26
N ASN A 163 -20.01 -27.37 -12.17
CA ASN A 163 -21.13 -27.66 -13.05
C ASN A 163 -21.71 -26.35 -13.55
N SER A 164 -21.64 -26.12 -14.86
CA SER A 164 -22.33 -25.00 -15.48
C SER A 164 -23.01 -25.44 -16.77
N THR A 165 -24.27 -25.05 -16.91
CA THR A 165 -25.04 -25.21 -18.14
C THR A 165 -25.74 -23.88 -18.36
N VAL A 166 -25.39 -23.22 -19.45
CA VAL A 166 -26.00 -21.94 -19.84
C VAL A 166 -26.55 -22.17 -21.23
N ASP A 167 -27.87 -22.07 -21.36
CA ASP A 167 -28.58 -22.16 -22.62
C ASP A 167 -29.38 -20.86 -22.81
N PRO A 168 -28.76 -19.87 -23.49
CA PRO A 168 -29.41 -18.60 -23.77
C PRO A 168 -30.63 -18.74 -24.69
N GLU A 169 -30.70 -19.79 -25.50
CA GLU A 169 -31.83 -20.02 -26.42
C GLU A 169 -33.09 -20.41 -25.66
N ARG A 170 -32.94 -21.10 -24.53
CA ARG A 170 -34.04 -21.52 -23.64
C ARG A 170 -34.22 -20.63 -22.41
N ASP A 171 -33.53 -19.48 -22.35
CA ASP A 171 -33.49 -18.60 -21.16
C ASP A 171 -33.19 -19.36 -19.85
N SER A 172 -32.40 -20.44 -19.92
CA SER A 172 -32.18 -21.34 -18.80
C SER A 172 -30.70 -21.42 -18.43
N PHE A 173 -30.40 -21.40 -17.14
CA PHE A 173 -29.05 -21.58 -16.64
C PHE A 173 -29.03 -22.35 -15.33
N TYR A 174 -27.98 -23.13 -15.13
CA TYR A 174 -27.62 -23.78 -13.89
C TYR A 174 -26.12 -23.56 -13.66
N ILE A 175 -25.76 -22.96 -12.54
CA ILE A 175 -24.37 -22.66 -12.20
C ILE A 175 -24.13 -23.09 -10.75
N ASP A 176 -23.25 -24.06 -10.56
CA ASP A 176 -22.69 -24.38 -9.27
C ASP A 176 -21.61 -23.33 -8.93
N PRO A 177 -21.72 -22.56 -7.83
CA PRO A 177 -20.74 -21.54 -7.48
C PRO A 177 -19.36 -22.10 -7.08
N HIS A 178 -19.22 -23.43 -6.93
CA HIS A 178 -17.93 -24.05 -6.65
C HIS A 178 -17.02 -24.02 -7.88
N ILE A 179 -15.77 -23.60 -7.67
CA ILE A 179 -14.75 -23.43 -8.71
C ILE A 179 -13.80 -24.62 -8.67
N ASP A 180 -13.62 -25.27 -9.81
CA ASP A 180 -12.56 -26.25 -10.03
C ASP A 180 -11.35 -25.55 -10.70
N GLU A 181 -10.14 -25.87 -10.21
CA GLU A 181 -8.88 -25.33 -10.75
C GLU A 181 -8.11 -26.43 -11.48
N VAL A 182 -7.89 -26.24 -12.79
CA VAL A 182 -7.00 -27.09 -13.60
C VAL A 182 -5.69 -26.35 -13.81
N LYS A 183 -4.60 -26.87 -13.24
CA LYS A 183 -3.27 -26.24 -13.27
C LYS A 183 -2.28 -27.08 -14.06
N ILE A 184 -1.66 -26.47 -15.07
CA ILE A 184 -0.62 -27.08 -15.90
C ILE A 184 0.68 -26.31 -15.66
N LYS A 185 1.76 -27.02 -15.30
CA LYS A 185 3.07 -26.42 -15.06
C LYS A 185 4.01 -26.74 -16.22
N THR A 186 4.68 -25.72 -16.76
CA THR A 186 5.69 -25.83 -17.81
C THR A 186 7.03 -25.38 -17.24
N LEU A 187 7.96 -26.32 -17.09
CA LEU A 187 9.33 -26.04 -16.72
C LEU A 187 10.16 -25.77 -17.98
N LYS A 188 11.18 -24.91 -17.89
CA LYS A 188 12.19 -24.76 -18.93
C LYS A 188 12.96 -26.09 -19.04
N THR A 189 12.56 -26.95 -19.97
CA THR A 189 13.40 -28.09 -20.36
C THR A 189 14.52 -27.51 -21.21
N SER A 190 15.72 -27.42 -20.64
CA SER A 190 16.91 -27.05 -21.41
C SER A 190 17.04 -28.01 -22.60
N LYS A 191 17.05 -27.47 -23.83
CA LYS A 191 17.36 -28.16 -25.09
C LYS A 191 16.29 -29.09 -25.70
N ALA A 192 15.02 -28.69 -25.73
CA ALA A 192 14.05 -29.30 -26.66
C ALA A 192 13.77 -28.35 -27.83
N SER A 193 14.17 -28.74 -29.04
CA SER A 193 14.06 -27.99 -30.31
C SER A 193 12.64 -27.87 -30.86
N LYS A 194 11.61 -28.07 -30.02
CA LYS A 194 10.20 -27.99 -30.42
C LYS A 194 9.43 -27.26 -29.32
N PRO A 195 8.52 -26.33 -29.66
CA PRO A 195 7.62 -25.77 -28.67
C PRO A 195 6.89 -26.93 -27.98
N PRO A 196 6.74 -26.91 -26.65
CA PRO A 196 5.96 -27.93 -25.98
C PRO A 196 4.56 -27.88 -26.58
N ARG A 197 4.22 -28.86 -27.42
CA ARG A 197 2.86 -29.05 -27.93
C ARG A 197 1.99 -29.22 -26.69
N TYR A 198 1.26 -28.16 -26.33
CA TYR A 198 0.13 -28.23 -25.40
C TYR A 198 -0.97 -29.03 -26.12
N SER A 199 -0.74 -30.32 -26.25
CA SER A 199 -1.73 -31.32 -26.62
C SER A 199 -2.08 -32.06 -25.35
N ASN A 200 -2.44 -31.31 -24.29
CA ASN A 200 -3.07 -31.94 -23.15
C ASN A 200 -4.57 -32.00 -23.49
N PRO A 201 -5.15 -33.19 -23.70
CA PRO A 201 -6.58 -33.32 -24.01
C PRO A 201 -7.49 -32.73 -22.91
N ASN A 202 -6.92 -32.42 -21.74
CA ASN A 202 -7.63 -31.82 -20.60
C ASN A 202 -7.70 -30.28 -20.63
N PHE A 203 -7.01 -29.59 -21.54
CA PHE A 203 -7.09 -28.13 -21.67
C PHE A 203 -8.03 -27.74 -22.81
N ALA A 204 -9.30 -28.08 -22.65
CA ALA A 204 -10.37 -27.68 -23.57
C ALA A 204 -11.08 -26.45 -22.98
N ILE A 205 -11.07 -25.34 -23.71
CA ILE A 205 -11.84 -24.14 -23.33
C ILE A 205 -13.29 -24.37 -23.77
N SER A 206 -14.17 -24.67 -22.81
CA SER A 206 -15.61 -24.75 -23.08
C SER A 206 -16.24 -23.37 -23.27
N ASN A 207 -17.48 -23.30 -23.74
CA ASN A 207 -18.21 -22.03 -23.98
C ASN A 207 -18.79 -21.40 -22.71
N SER A 208 -18.56 -21.98 -21.52
CA SER A 208 -19.03 -21.47 -20.24
C SER A 208 -18.06 -20.44 -19.65
N LYS A 209 -18.56 -19.53 -18.80
CA LYS A 209 -17.74 -18.53 -18.10
C LYS A 209 -16.54 -19.17 -17.40
N GLN A 210 -15.34 -18.72 -17.74
CA GLN A 210 -14.06 -19.27 -17.28
C GLN A 210 -12.99 -18.19 -17.18
N VAL A 211 -12.03 -18.40 -16.29
CA VAL A 211 -10.87 -17.52 -16.16
C VAL A 211 -9.60 -18.30 -16.41
N VAL A 212 -8.77 -17.82 -17.34
CA VAL A 212 -7.45 -18.41 -17.62
C VAL A 212 -6.38 -17.47 -17.08
N ASN A 213 -5.54 -17.98 -16.17
CA ASN A 213 -4.44 -17.24 -15.56
C ASN A 213 -3.10 -17.92 -15.87
N ILE A 214 -2.15 -17.17 -16.41
CA ILE A 214 -0.77 -17.60 -16.60
C ILE A 214 0.08 -16.90 -15.53
N ASN A 215 0.69 -17.68 -14.66
CA ASN A 215 1.49 -17.20 -13.54
C ASN A 215 2.94 -17.66 -13.67
N PHE A 216 3.88 -16.72 -13.51
CA PHE A 216 5.31 -17.02 -13.46
C PHE A 216 6.04 -15.95 -12.63
N THR A 217 7.32 -16.18 -12.34
CA THR A 217 8.14 -15.25 -11.54
C THR A 217 9.43 -14.94 -12.26
N LEU A 218 9.73 -13.64 -12.39
CA LEU A 218 10.97 -13.13 -12.93
C LEU A 218 11.74 -12.35 -11.86
N LYS A 219 13.06 -12.26 -12.02
CA LYS A 219 13.94 -11.45 -11.20
C LYS A 219 14.70 -10.49 -12.08
N THR A 220 14.91 -9.28 -11.62
CA THR A 220 15.73 -8.27 -12.28
C THR A 220 16.52 -7.47 -11.25
N ILE A 221 17.51 -6.72 -11.71
CA ILE A 221 18.34 -5.85 -10.89
C ILE A 221 18.13 -4.43 -11.37
N ASN A 222 17.73 -3.54 -10.45
CA ASN A 222 17.63 -2.12 -10.77
C ASN A 222 19.03 -1.49 -10.77
N LEU A 223 19.56 -1.25 -11.97
CA LEU A 223 20.85 -0.58 -12.14
C LEU A 223 20.75 0.95 -12.09
N GLN A 224 19.55 1.54 -12.08
CA GLN A 224 19.37 2.99 -12.00
C GLN A 224 19.82 3.54 -10.65
N THR A 225 19.73 2.76 -9.57
CA THR A 225 20.15 3.17 -8.21
C THR A 225 21.67 3.39 -8.11
N VAL A 226 22.47 2.73 -8.96
CA VAL A 226 23.93 2.90 -9.00
C VAL A 226 24.33 4.34 -9.37
N ARG A 227 23.51 5.06 -10.15
CA ARG A 227 23.75 6.48 -10.46
C ARG A 227 23.68 7.38 -9.23
N HIS A 228 23.00 6.93 -8.17
CA HIS A 228 22.86 7.66 -6.91
C HIS A 228 23.88 7.19 -5.84
N HIS A 229 24.90 6.41 -6.22
CA HIS A 229 25.87 5.79 -5.31
C HIS A 229 25.24 4.88 -4.24
N GLU A 230 24.03 4.39 -4.51
CA GLU A 230 23.36 3.37 -3.70
C GLU A 230 23.63 1.98 -4.29
N LEU A 231 23.50 0.94 -3.45
CA LEU A 231 23.65 -0.44 -3.92
C LEU A 231 22.46 -0.80 -4.84
N PRO A 232 22.68 -1.62 -5.89
CA PRO A 232 21.61 -2.08 -6.76
C PRO A 232 20.65 -3.00 -6.01
N ASP A 233 19.36 -2.70 -6.10
CA ASP A 233 18.31 -3.52 -5.54
C ASP A 233 17.94 -4.66 -6.49
N CYS A 234 17.66 -5.84 -5.91
CA CYS A 234 17.19 -7.01 -6.64
C CYS A 234 15.68 -7.15 -6.45
N TYR A 235 14.94 -7.11 -7.55
CA TYR A 235 13.48 -7.18 -7.56
C TYR A 235 12.99 -8.55 -8.06
N GLY A 236 11.96 -9.07 -7.42
CA GLY A 236 11.23 -10.26 -7.85
C GLY A 236 9.82 -9.90 -8.28
N PHE A 237 9.51 -10.11 -9.57
CA PHE A 237 8.20 -9.85 -10.15
C PHE A 237 7.38 -11.14 -10.23
N HIS A 238 6.25 -11.17 -9.54
CA HIS A 238 5.23 -12.20 -9.70
C HIS A 238 4.22 -11.75 -10.75
N ILE A 239 4.38 -12.26 -11.97
CA ILE A 239 3.57 -11.84 -13.12
C ILE A 239 2.38 -12.80 -13.24
N LYS A 240 1.20 -12.20 -13.35
CA LYS A 240 -0.08 -12.89 -13.58
C LYS A 240 -0.75 -12.25 -14.79
N VAL A 241 -0.83 -13.00 -15.88
CA VAL A 241 -1.59 -12.62 -17.08
C VAL A 241 -2.93 -13.35 -17.02
N GLY A 242 -4.03 -12.62 -16.87
CA GLY A 242 -5.35 -13.20 -16.69
C GLY A 242 -6.32 -12.74 -17.77
N GLU A 243 -6.99 -13.69 -18.42
CA GLU A 243 -8.10 -13.41 -19.34
C GLU A 243 -9.41 -13.93 -18.72
N ASN A 244 -10.42 -13.07 -18.69
CA ASN A 244 -11.78 -13.42 -18.27
C ASN A 244 -12.64 -13.67 -19.51
N ILE A 245 -13.27 -14.84 -19.58
CA ILE A 245 -14.11 -15.30 -20.70
C ILE A 245 -15.51 -15.60 -20.19
#